data_AF-W9QSB5-F1
#
_entry.id   AF-W9QSB5-F1
#
_cell.length_a   1.000
_cell.length_b   1.000
_cell.length_c   1.000
_cell.angle_alpha   90.00
_cell.angle_beta   90.00
_cell.angle_gamma   90.00
#
_symmetry.space_group_name_H-M   'P 1'
#
loop_
_entity.id
_entity.type
_entity.pdbx_description
1 polymer ?
#
loop_
_entity_poly.entity_id
_entity_poly.type
_entity_poly.pdbx_seq_one_letter_code
_entity_poly.pdbx_strand_id
1 'polypeptide(L)' 'MGLPKKQLEKTSRPLYGFTRDSVIPRGTIQLPITAGEKPRHATTMANFMVIKGGSQYNAVIGRPTIQALRAITSIYH' A
#
# COMPACT_ATOMS: atom_id res chain seq x y z
N MET A 1 -9.53 -3.71 -7.83
CA MET A 1 -8.22 -4.16 -8.35
C MET A 1 -8.29 -5.65 -8.66
N GLY A 2 -8.13 -6.05 -9.92
CA GLY A 2 -8.17 -7.45 -10.36
C GLY A 2 -6.87 -8.23 -10.09
N LEU A 3 -6.37 -8.21 -8.85
CA LEU A 3 -5.13 -8.91 -8.51
C LEU A 3 -5.36 -10.43 -8.44
N PRO A 4 -4.59 -11.25 -9.16
CA PRO A 4 -4.78 -12.70 -9.14
C PRO A 4 -4.37 -13.27 -7.78
N LYS A 5 -5.28 -14.02 -7.14
CA LYS A 5 -5.07 -14.61 -5.81
C LYS A 5 -3.80 -15.45 -5.69
N LYS A 6 -3.30 -16.01 -6.80
CA LYS A 6 -2.09 -16.82 -6.87
C LYS A 6 -0.80 -16.03 -6.57
N GLN A 7 -0.82 -14.70 -6.72
CA GLN A 7 0.32 -13.83 -6.43
C GLN A 7 0.35 -13.35 -4.97
N LEU A 8 -0.68 -13.69 -4.18
CA LEU A 8 -0.74 -13.32 -2.77
C LEU A 8 0.04 -14.32 -1.93
N GLU A 9 1.02 -13.82 -1.20
CA GLU A 9 1.70 -14.59 -0.16
C GLU A 9 0.82 -14.64 1.09
N LYS A 10 0.74 -15.81 1.74
CA LYS A 10 -0.06 -15.97 2.95
C LYS A 10 0.54 -15.13 4.08
N THR A 11 -0.30 -14.35 4.76
CA THR A 11 0.08 -13.63 5.97
C THR A 11 -0.99 -13.84 7.04
N SER A 12 -0.56 -14.07 8.27
CA SER A 12 -1.43 -14.18 9.45
C SER A 12 -1.33 -12.95 10.37
N ARG A 13 -0.55 -11.94 9.96
CA ARG A 13 -0.32 -10.75 10.78
C ARG A 13 -1.53 -9.82 10.70
N PRO A 14 -2.25 -9.57 11.81
CA PRO A 14 -3.35 -8.60 11.82
C PRO A 14 -2.84 -7.19 11.54
N LEU A 15 -3.62 -6.42 10.78
CA LEU A 15 -3.43 -4.99 10.61
C LEU A 15 -4.33 -4.25 11.60
N TYR A 16 -3.75 -3.36 12.40
CA TYR A 16 -4.48 -2.58 13.41
C TYR A 16 -4.69 -1.14 12.93
N GLY A 17 -5.93 -0.66 13.08
CA GLY A 17 -6.28 0.74 12.85
C GLY A 17 -6.29 1.57 14.14
N PHE A 18 -6.60 2.86 14.00
CA PHE A 18 -6.71 3.79 15.13
C PHE A 18 -7.83 3.41 16.13
N THR A 19 -8.89 2.77 15.67
CA THR A 19 -10.02 2.31 16.50
C THR A 19 -9.73 1.02 17.27
N ARG A 20 -8.49 0.48 17.21
CA ARG A 20 -8.08 -0.84 17.70
C ARG A 20 -8.75 -2.03 17.00
N ASP A 21 -9.58 -1.79 16.00
CA ASP A 21 -10.08 -2.84 15.13
C ASP A 21 -8.91 -3.50 14.39
N SER A 22 -8.96 -4.83 14.31
CA SER A 22 -7.99 -5.63 13.58
C SER A 22 -8.60 -6.20 12.32
N VAL A 23 -7.90 -6.07 11.20
CA VAL A 23 -8.26 -6.71 9.94
C VAL A 23 -7.23 -7.77 9.62
N ILE A 24 -7.68 -9.01 9.40
CA ILE A 24 -6.82 -10.08 8.88
C ILE A 24 -6.68 -9.89 7.36
N PRO A 25 -5.47 -9.61 6.84
CA PRO A 25 -5.27 -9.48 5.40
C PRO A 25 -5.50 -10.82 4.70
N ARG A 26 -5.89 -10.76 3.43
CA ARG A 26 -5.92 -11.92 2.53
C ARG A 26 -4.53 -12.44 2.18
N GLY A 27 -3.54 -11.56 2.25
CA GLY A 27 -2.16 -11.85 1.91
C GLY A 27 -1.32 -10.60 1.73
N THR A 28 -0.06 -10.79 1.40
CA THR A 28 0.86 -9.74 0.97
C THR A 28 1.18 -9.88 -0.52
N ILE A 29 1.50 -8.75 -1.16
CA ILE A 29 1.94 -8.71 -2.55
C ILE A 29 3.03 -7.64 -2.73
N GLN A 30 4.05 -7.95 -3.52
CA GLN A 30 5.03 -6.96 -3.95
C GLN A 30 4.56 -6.28 -5.23
N LEU A 31 4.46 -4.95 -5.20
CA LEU A 31 4.07 -4.15 -6.35
C LEU A 31 5.05 -2.98 -6.56
N PRO A 32 5.36 -2.64 -7.83
CA PRO A 32 6.04 -1.39 -8.13
C PRO A 32 5.09 -0.22 -7.91
N ILE A 33 5.61 0.86 -7.31
CA ILE A 33 4.92 2.12 -7.15
C ILE A 33 5.74 3.17 -7.88
N THR A 34 5.10 3.83 -8.83
CA THR A 34 5.67 4.97 -9.55
C THR A 34 4.98 6.23 -9.06
N ALA A 35 5.76 7.21 -8.60
CA ALA A 35 5.27 8.54 -8.23
C ALA A 35 5.83 9.60 -9.19
N GLY A 36 4.97 10.52 -9.61
CA GLY A 36 5.29 11.55 -10.60
C GLY A 36 5.07 11.11 -12.04
N GLU A 37 5.36 12.01 -12.98
CA GLU A 37 5.19 11.82 -14.41
C GLU A 37 6.51 12.11 -15.14
N LYS A 38 6.67 11.59 -16.36
CA LYS A 38 7.89 11.85 -17.14
C LYS A 38 8.06 13.36 -17.41
N PRO A 39 9.29 13.90 -17.35
CA PRO A 39 10.55 13.19 -17.13
C PRO A 39 10.91 12.94 -15.65
N ARG A 40 10.13 13.47 -14.70
CA ARG A 40 10.43 13.41 -13.25
C ARG A 40 9.50 12.44 -12.52
N HIS A 41 9.85 11.15 -12.56
CA HIS A 41 9.19 10.11 -11.79
C HIS A 41 10.21 9.30 -10.98
N ALA A 42 9.74 8.65 -9.92
CA ALA A 42 10.51 7.70 -9.13
C ALA A 42 9.72 6.40 -8.97
N THR A 43 10.39 5.26 -9.06
CA THR A 43 9.78 3.95 -8.90
C THR A 43 10.45 3.18 -7.78
N THR A 44 9.67 2.60 -6.87
CA THR A 44 10.15 1.66 -5.84
C THR A 44 9.29 0.42 -5.77
N MET A 45 9.87 -0.70 -5.35
CA MET A 45 9.10 -1.87 -4.95
C MET A 45 8.60 -1.69 -3.51
N ALA A 46 7.35 -2.08 -3.26
CA ALA A 46 6.78 -2.06 -1.92
C ALA A 46 5.91 -3.30 -1.65
N ASN A 47 5.95 -3.75 -0.39
CA ASN A 47 5.08 -4.81 0.12
C ASN A 47 3.73 -4.20 0.53
N PHE A 48 2.65 -4.66 -0.10
CA PHE A 48 1.29 -4.30 0.24
C PHE A 48 0.58 -5.43 0.99
N MET A 49 -0.18 -5.08 2.01
CA MET A 49 -1.17 -5.98 2.61
C MET A 49 -2.49 -5.83 1.86
N VAL A 50 -3.03 -6.93 1.32
CA VAL A 50 -4.30 -6.93 0.62
C VAL A 50 -5.40 -7.29 1.60
N ILE A 51 -6.27 -6.35 1.92
CA ILE A 51 -7.41 -6.56 2.82
C ILE A 51 -8.72 -6.66 2.02
N LYS A 52 -9.70 -7.39 2.56
CA LYS A 52 -11.08 -7.31 2.08
C LYS A 52 -11.78 -6.19 2.86
N GLY A 53 -11.85 -5.00 2.29
CA GLY A 53 -12.44 -3.83 2.96
C GLY A 53 -13.43 -3.09 2.05
N GLY A 54 -14.41 -2.42 2.66
CA GLY A 54 -15.32 -1.46 2.01
C GLY A 54 -14.83 -0.02 2.12
N SER A 55 -13.51 0.20 2.21
CA SER A 55 -12.91 1.53 2.30
C SER A 55 -13.21 2.34 1.05
N GLN A 56 -13.38 3.66 1.21
CA GLN A 56 -13.45 4.59 0.08
C GLN A 56 -12.11 4.71 -0.68
N TYR A 57 -11.00 4.31 -0.04
CA TYR A 57 -9.67 4.32 -0.64
C TYR A 57 -9.25 2.93 -1.11
N ASN A 58 -8.71 2.87 -2.33
CA ASN A 58 -8.24 1.62 -2.94
C ASN A 58 -6.87 1.16 -2.41
N ALA A 59 -6.04 2.08 -1.92
CA ALA A 59 -4.70 1.81 -1.40
C ALA A 59 -4.31 2.87 -0.36
N VAL A 60 -3.50 2.47 0.60
CA VAL A 60 -2.90 3.35 1.60
C VAL A 60 -1.38 3.21 1.48
N ILE A 61 -0.68 4.33 1.29
CA ILE A 61 0.78 4.37 1.18
C ILE A 61 1.34 4.80 2.54
N GLY A 62 2.06 3.88 3.18
CA GLY A 62 2.71 4.16 4.45
C GLY A 62 3.99 4.99 4.32
N ARG A 63 4.47 5.50 5.46
CA ARG A 63 5.74 6.23 5.57
C ARG A 63 6.96 5.51 4.97
N PRO A 64 7.13 4.17 5.13
CA PRO A 64 8.30 3.48 4.55
C PRO A 64 8.40 3.64 3.03
N THR A 65 7.26 3.56 2.34
CA THR A 65 7.20 3.73 0.89
C THR A 65 7.45 5.18 0.48
N ILE A 66 6.87 6.14 1.20
CA ILE A 66 7.10 7.58 0.97
C ILE A 66 8.59 7.90 1.11
N GLN A 67 9.24 7.34 2.14
CA GLN A 67 10.68 7.48 2.36
C GLN A 67 11.49 6.86 1.22
N ALA A 68 11.15 5.65 0.78
CA ALA A 68 11.84 4.99 -0.34
C ALA A 68 11.73 5.78 -1.65
N LEU A 69 10.59 6.46 -1.87
CA LEU A 69 10.38 7.36 -3.00
C LEU A 69 11.06 8.72 -2.85
N ARG A 70 11.66 9.01 -1.67
CA ARG A 70 12.17 10.34 -1.29
C ARG A 70 11.12 11.44 -1.49
N ALA A 71 9.85 11.09 -1.29
CA ALA A 71 8.72 11.98 -1.50
C ALA A 71 8.46 12.83 -0.25
N ILE A 72 8.01 14.07 -0.46
CA ILE A 72 7.55 14.97 0.58
C ILE A 72 6.05 15.17 0.39
N THR A 73 5.27 14.99 1.46
CA THR A 73 3.83 15.22 1.45
C THR A 73 3.54 16.70 1.44
N SER A 74 2.81 17.17 0.43
CA SER A 74 2.30 18.54 0.37
C SER A 74 0.80 18.52 0.62
N ILE A 75 0.33 19.28 1.60
CA ILE A 75 -1.09 19.55 1.83
C ILE A 75 -1.37 20.99 1.40
N TYR A 76 -2.40 21.19 0.59
CA TYR A 76 -2.89 22.54 0.32
C TYR A 76 -3.59 23.07 1.57
N HIS A 77 -3.34 24.35 1.89
CA HIS A 77 -4.00 25.07 2.98
C HIS A 77 -5.13 25.93 2.43
#